data_AF-A0A351R635-F1
#
_entry.id   AF-A0A351R635-F1
#
_cell.length_a   1.000
_cell.length_b   1.000
_cell.length_c   1.000
_cell.angle_alpha   90.00
_cell.angle_beta   90.00
_cell.angle_gamma   90.00
#
_symmetry.space_group_name_H-M   'P 1'
#
loop_
_entity.id
_entity.type
_entity.pdbx_description
1 polymer ?
#
loop_
_entity_poly.entity_id
_entity_poly.type
_entity_poly.pdbx_seq_one_letter_code
_entity_poly.pdbx_strand_id
1 'polypeptide(L)' 'MGIIKLICDRKEERVRQGRKVTAVDGRYFKLAENLLYGELEVALDKDTEEIHRLIQEQCG' A
#
# COMPACT_ATOMS: atom_id res chain seq x y z
N MET A 1 9.26 -6.76 9.97
CA MET A 1 9.01 -5.76 8.90
C MET A 1 7.80 -6.23 8.10
N GLY A 2 6.77 -5.41 7.93
CA GLY A 2 5.58 -5.78 7.14
C GLY A 2 5.87 -5.80 5.63
N ILE A 3 5.16 -6.65 4.89
CA ILE A 3 5.31 -6.79 3.43
C ILE A 3 5.12 -5.45 2.70
N ILE A 4 4.15 -4.63 3.12
CA ILE A 4 3.88 -3.31 2.53
C ILE A 4 5.10 -2.40 2.68
N LYS A 5 5.63 -2.26 3.90
CA LYS A 5 6.82 -1.44 4.18
C LYS A 5 8.01 -1.89 3.34
N LEU A 6 8.26 -3.20 3.27
CA LEU A 6 9.35 -3.77 2.48
C LEU A 6 9.20 -3.50 0.98
N ILE A 7 7.98 -3.45 0.45
CA ILE A 7 7.70 -3.11 -0.95
C ILE A 7 7.84 -1.60 -1.18
N CYS A 8 7.42 -0.76 -0.24
CA CYS A 8 7.63 0.69 -0.29
C CYS A 8 9.12 1.04 -0.32
N ASP A 9 9.91 0.48 0.60
CA ASP A 9 11.36 0.71 0.69
C ASP A 9 12.06 0.31 -0.61
N ARG A 10 11.67 -0.85 -1.18
CA ARG A 10 12.17 -1.30 -2.49
C ARG A 10 11.75 -0.38 -3.64
N LYS A 11 10.50 0.11 -3.63
CA LYS A 11 10.00 1.08 -4.62
C LYS A 11 10.79 2.38 -4.56
N GLU A 12 11.03 2.93 -3.38
CA GLU A 12 11.80 4.17 -3.19
C GLU A 12 13.25 4.03 -3.68
N GLU A 13 13.94 2.94 -3.32
CA GLU A 13 15.29 2.66 -3.82
C GLU A 13 15.33 2.60 -5.35
N ARG A 14 14.33 1.97 -5.97
CA ARG A 14 14.24 1.86 -7.43
C ARG A 14 13.99 3.21 -8.08
N VAL A 15 13.09 4.02 -7.54
CA VAL A 15 12.82 5.38 -8.04
C VAL A 15 14.06 6.25 -7.91
N ARG A 16 14.78 6.18 -6.78
CA ARG A 16 16.07 6.87 -6.57
C ARG A 16 17.14 6.44 -7.58
N GLN A 17 17.10 5.19 -8.05
CA GLN A 17 17.96 4.68 -9.13
C GLN A 17 17.45 4.99 -10.55
N GLY A 18 16.35 5.74 -10.71
CA GLY A 18 15.73 6.02 -12.01
C GLY A 18 15.06 4.80 -12.66
N ARG A 19 14.78 3.75 -11.87
CA ARG A 19 14.22 2.48 -12.34
C ARG A 19 12.73 2.39 -12.03
N LYS A 20 11.98 1.82 -12.96
CA LYS A 20 10.56 1.52 -12.75
C LYS A 20 10.36 0.41 -11.70
N VAL A 21 9.21 0.50 -11.02
CA VAL A 21 8.70 -0.55 -10.14
C VAL A 21 8.51 -1.84 -10.93
N THR A 22 8.83 -2.98 -10.32
CA THR A 22 8.65 -4.28 -11.00
C THR A 22 7.18 -4.69 -11.00
N ALA A 23 6.75 -5.44 -12.01
CA ALA A 23 5.38 -5.96 -12.08
C ALA A 23 5.02 -6.85 -10.88
N VAL A 24 6.01 -7.55 -10.32
CA VAL A 24 5.86 -8.41 -9.15
C VAL A 24 5.63 -7.57 -7.89
N ASP A 25 6.45 -6.55 -7.65
CA ASP A 25 6.27 -5.65 -6.51
C ASP A 25 4.91 -4.94 -6.58
N GLY A 26 4.46 -4.53 -7.79
CA GLY A 26 3.14 -3.94 -7.99
C GLY A 26 1.99 -4.89 -7.64
N ARG A 27 2.09 -6.18 -8.00
CA ARG A 27 1.08 -7.19 -7.65
C ARG A 27 0.99 -7.41 -6.15
N TYR A 28 2.14 -7.58 -5.47
CA TYR A 28 2.15 -7.78 -4.03
C TYR A 28 1.73 -6.53 -3.27
N PHE A 29 2.05 -5.34 -3.78
CA PHE A 29 1.56 -4.08 -3.22
C PHE A 29 0.03 -4.03 -3.25
N LYS A 30 -0.57 -4.29 -4.43
CA LYS A 30 -2.03 -4.29 -4.60
C LYS A 30 -2.71 -5.34 -3.72
N LEU A 31 -2.13 -6.53 -3.60
CA LEU A 31 -2.67 -7.59 -2.74
C LEU A 31 -2.63 -7.19 -1.26
N ALA A 32 -1.50 -6.64 -0.80
CA ALA A 32 -1.36 -6.23 0.59
C ALA A 32 -2.22 -5.00 0.92
N GLU A 33 -2.39 -4.08 -0.04
CA GLU A 33 -3.33 -2.96 0.03
C GLU A 33 -4.76 -3.47 0.21
N ASN A 34 -5.23 -4.36 -0.68
CA ASN A 34 -6.58 -4.92 -0.61
C ASN A 34 -6.84 -5.67 0.71
N LEU A 35 -5.87 -6.45 1.19
CA LEU A 35 -6.00 -7.16 2.48
C LEU A 35 -6.08 -6.19 3.65
N LEU A 36 -5.20 -5.19 3.69
CA LEU A 36 -5.20 -4.21 4.77
C LEU A 36 -6.50 -3.39 4.77
N TYR A 37 -6.95 -2.95 3.60
CA TYR A 37 -8.11 -2.08 3.50
C TYR A 37 -9.39 -2.85 3.83
N GLY A 38 -9.51 -4.11 3.39
CA GLY A 38 -10.65 -4.97 3.78
C GLY A 38 -10.71 -5.26 5.27
N GLU A 39 -9.58 -5.48 5.94
CA GLU A 39 -9.54 -5.63 7.40
C GLU A 39 -9.95 -4.33 8.11
N LEU A 40 -9.54 -3.17 7.58
CA LEU A 40 -9.88 -1.86 8.14
C LEU A 40 -11.34 -1.49 7.92
N GLU A 41 -11.93 -1.82 6.77
CA GLU A 41 -13.37 -1.64 6.50
C GLU A 41 -14.21 -2.34 7.58
N VAL A 42 -13.86 -3.60 7.89
CA VAL A 42 -14.55 -4.40 8.92
C VAL A 42 -14.28 -3.85 10.32
N ALA A 43 -13.03 -3.53 10.63
CA ALA A 43 -12.64 -3.09 11.97
C ALA A 43 -13.17 -1.69 12.34
N LEU A 44 -13.34 -0.81 11.35
CA LEU A 44 -13.77 0.58 11.55
C LEU A 44 -15.22 0.82 11.16
N ASP A 45 -15.91 -0.18 10.58
CA ASP A 45 -17.26 -0.08 10.02
C ASP A 45 -17.37 1.09 9.03
N LYS A 46 -16.43 1.11 8.07
CA LYS A 46 -16.24 2.17 7.07
C LYS A 46 -16.18 1.59 5.67
N ASP A 47 -16.57 2.39 4.68
CA ASP A 47 -16.46 1.98 3.29
C ASP A 47 -15.03 2.14 2.73
N THR A 48 -14.75 1.48 1.60
CA THR A 48 -13.43 1.49 0.94
C THR A 48 -12.92 2.90 0.65
N GLU A 49 -13.82 3.82 0.27
CA GLU A 49 -13.46 5.20 -0.08
C GLU A 49 -13.08 6.00 1.18
N GLU A 50 -13.78 5.79 2.29
CA GLU A 50 -13.42 6.34 3.59
C GLU A 50 -12.06 5.82 4.05
N ILE A 51 -11.80 4.51 3.94
CA ILE A 51 -10.50 3.92 4.28
C ILE A 51 -9.39 4.47 3.39
N HIS A 52 -9.63 4.61 2.08
CA HIS A 52 -8.69 5.23 1.15
C HIS A 52 -8.34 6.67 1.54
N ARG A 53 -9.34 7.49 1.88
CA ARG A 53 -9.11 8.87 2.34
C ARG A 53 -8.31 8.92 3.62
N LEU A 54 -8.66 8.08 4.60
CA LEU A 54 -7.96 7.98 5.88
C LEU A 54 -6.48 7.67 5.68
N ILE A 55 -6.16 6.73 4.80
CA ILE A 55 -4.77 6.35 4.52
C ILE A 55 -4.04 7.42 3.71
N GLN A 56 -4.71 8.08 2.77
CA GLN A 56 -4.13 9.23 2.05
C GLN A 56 -3.81 10.40 2.98
N GLU A 57 -4.65 10.69 3.97
CA GLU A 57 -4.40 11.74 4.98
C GLU A 57 -3.23 11.38 5.92
N GLN A 58 -3.03 10.09 6.22
CA GLN A 58 -1.95 9.64 7.12
C GLN A 58 -0.61 9.39 6.41
N CYS A 59 -0.62 9.10 5.11
CA CYS A 59 0.58 8.89 4.29
C CYS A 59 0.98 10.11 3.43
N GLY A 60 0.29 11.25 3.59
CA GLY A 60 0.60 12.53 2.94
C GLY A 60 1.77 13.28 3.56
#